data_AF-A0A3N9TM51-F1
#
_entry.id   AF-A0A3N9TM51-F1
#
_cell.length_a   1.000
_cell.length_b   1.000
_cell.length_c   1.000
_cell.angle_alpha   90.00
_cell.angle_beta   90.00
_cell.angle_gamma   90.00
#
_symmetry.space_group_name_H-M   'P 1'
#
loop_
_entity.id
_entity.type
_entity.pdbx_description
1 polymer ?
#
loop_
_entity_poly.entity_id
_entity_poly.type
_entity_poly.pdbx_seq_one_letter_code
_entity_poly.pdbx_strand_id
1 'polypeptide(L)'
;MRSDVIKQYYLVLDRIRAEDAPKVCAQAGIEYQALYLGTAWQPQMDNSPIWIKISPEDAVWKKWSNDPLWASSGILFEFDETADEQNILASLKNNITVFSDDHRLLFFRFYSPRVLSMVLPNFNEGNIASLCGVANRISISPLLTQLYGFEHIENPSDEKKVNQLIITTELAEELLS
;
A
#
# COMPACT_ATOMS: atom_id res chain seq x y z
N MET A 1 18.61 -16.36 21.09
CA MET A 1 18.20 -14.97 20.78
C MET A 1 17.62 -15.00 19.38
N ARG A 2 16.30 -14.82 19.24
CA ARG A 2 15.76 -14.37 17.95
C ARG A 2 16.26 -12.94 17.81
N SER A 3 17.10 -12.67 16.83
CA SER A 3 17.34 -11.30 16.41
C SER A 3 15.98 -10.77 15.99
N ASP A 4 15.44 -9.81 16.74
CA ASP A 4 14.31 -9.04 16.24
C ASP A 4 14.82 -8.35 14.98
N VAL A 5 14.46 -8.90 13.83
CA VAL A 5 14.85 -8.35 12.53
C VAL A 5 14.18 -6.99 12.47
N ILE A 6 14.98 -5.93 12.50
CA ILE A 6 14.48 -4.57 12.35
C ILE A 6 13.82 -4.49 10.97
N LYS A 7 12.69 -3.80 10.89
CA LYS A 7 11.88 -3.66 9.68
C LYS A 7 11.63 -2.19 9.41
N GLN A 8 11.45 -1.86 8.14
CA GLN A 8 10.95 -0.55 7.74
C GLN A 8 9.46 -0.66 7.43
N TYR A 9 8.66 0.31 7.86
CA TYR A 9 7.23 0.34 7.60
C TYR A 9 6.82 1.61 6.85
N TYR A 10 6.04 1.41 5.80
CA TYR A 10 5.44 2.51 5.05
C TYR A 10 3.93 2.32 5.03
N LEU A 11 3.20 3.31 5.53
CA LEU A 11 1.76 3.39 5.40
C LEU A 11 1.42 4.19 4.16
N VAL A 12 0.72 3.58 3.21
CA VAL A 12 0.14 4.31 2.07
C VAL A 12 -1.31 4.61 2.39
N LEU A 13 -1.67 5.88 2.36
CA LEU A 13 -2.92 6.38 2.91
C LEU A 13 -3.60 7.36 1.97
N ASP A 14 -4.91 7.18 1.82
CA ASP A 14 -5.79 8.04 1.04
C ASP A 14 -5.94 9.39 1.74
N ARG A 15 -5.23 10.40 1.22
CA ARG A 15 -5.20 11.76 1.77
C ARG A 15 -6.58 12.42 1.78
N ILE A 16 -7.45 12.10 0.82
CA ILE A 16 -8.79 12.70 0.74
C ILE A 16 -9.66 12.19 1.90
N ARG A 17 -9.49 10.93 2.29
CA ARG A 17 -10.27 10.34 3.38
C ARG A 17 -9.71 10.64 4.76
N ALA A 18 -8.40 10.78 4.87
CA ALA A 18 -7.70 11.12 6.10
C ALA A 18 -6.95 12.45 5.93
N GLU A 19 -7.73 13.52 5.77
CA GLU A 19 -7.26 14.88 5.48
C GLU A 19 -6.30 15.45 6.55
N ASP A 20 -6.42 14.96 7.79
CA ASP A 20 -5.58 15.37 8.91
C ASP A 20 -4.20 14.71 8.91
N ALA A 21 -3.94 13.71 8.06
CA ALA A 21 -2.70 12.95 8.07
C ALA A 21 -1.42 13.79 7.88
N PRO A 22 -1.34 14.73 6.91
CA PRO A 22 -0.17 15.62 6.79
C PRO A 22 0.11 16.43 8.06
N LYS A 23 -0.95 16.89 8.73
CA LYS A 23 -0.83 17.65 9.99
C LYS A 23 -0.30 16.77 11.11
N VAL A 24 -0.83 15.55 11.25
CA VAL A 24 -0.37 14.58 12.26
C VAL A 24 1.11 14.24 12.03
N CYS A 25 1.52 14.00 10.79
CA CYS A 25 2.92 13.69 10.45
C CYS A 25 3.84 14.88 10.78
N ALA A 26 3.46 16.10 10.37
CA ALA A 26 4.24 17.31 10.63
C ALA A 26 4.42 17.58 12.12
N GLN A 27 3.38 17.36 12.94
CA GLN A 27 3.45 17.52 14.39
C GLN A 27 4.35 16.49 15.08
N ALA A 28 4.43 15.29 14.52
CA ALA A 28 5.25 14.20 15.04
C ALA A 28 6.68 14.16 14.45
N GLY A 29 7.00 15.03 13.48
CA GLY A 29 8.28 14.99 12.77
C GLY A 29 8.45 13.74 11.90
N ILE A 30 7.33 13.14 11.46
CA ILE A 30 7.31 11.92 10.66
C ILE A 30 7.45 12.29 9.18
N GLU A 31 8.29 11.53 8.46
CA GLU A 31 8.50 11.70 7.03
C GLU A 31 7.29 11.20 6.23
N TYR A 32 6.83 12.04 5.30
CA TYR A 32 5.75 11.69 4.37
C TYR A 32 5.87 12.50 3.08
N GLN A 33 5.31 11.95 2.00
CA GLN A 33 5.20 12.67 0.73
C GLN A 33 4.03 12.15 -0.10
N ALA A 34 3.56 12.97 -1.04
CA ALA A 34 2.61 12.53 -2.05
C ALA A 34 3.24 11.45 -2.94
N LEU A 35 2.53 10.34 -3.11
CA LEU A 35 2.98 9.19 -3.90
C LEU A 35 3.17 9.52 -5.38
N TYR A 36 2.35 10.42 -5.94
CA TYR A 36 2.40 10.78 -7.35
C TYR A 36 3.60 11.66 -7.72
N LEU A 37 4.36 12.16 -6.74
CA LEU A 37 5.51 13.01 -7.01
C LEU A 37 6.59 12.25 -7.79
N GLY A 38 7.06 12.85 -8.89
CA GLY A 38 8.03 12.23 -9.79
C GLY A 38 7.45 11.10 -10.65
N THR A 39 6.12 11.04 -10.80
CA THR A 39 5.45 10.08 -11.70
C THR A 39 4.72 10.83 -12.83
N ALA A 40 4.28 10.10 -13.85
CA ALA A 40 3.40 10.65 -14.90
C ALA A 40 2.07 11.21 -14.34
N TRP A 41 1.69 10.81 -13.11
CA TRP A 41 0.46 11.20 -12.44
C TRP A 41 0.60 12.46 -11.57
N GLN A 42 1.79 13.07 -11.54
CA GLN A 42 2.05 14.31 -10.82
C GLN A 42 1.05 15.45 -11.12
N PRO A 43 0.49 15.61 -12.35
CA PRO A 43 -0.57 16.60 -12.59
C PRO A 43 -1.85 16.41 -11.74
N GLN A 44 -2.05 15.23 -11.15
CA GLN A 44 -3.17 14.88 -10.26
C GLN A 44 -2.77 14.92 -8.78
N MET A 45 -1.80 15.76 -8.41
CA MET A 45 -1.22 15.79 -7.05
C MET A 45 -2.26 15.95 -5.94
N ASP A 46 -3.31 16.73 -6.18
CA ASP A 46 -4.39 16.96 -5.21
C ASP A 46 -5.17 15.68 -4.88
N ASN A 47 -5.17 14.71 -5.79
CA ASN A 47 -5.79 13.40 -5.63
C ASN A 47 -4.80 12.32 -5.19
N SER A 48 -3.52 12.65 -5.03
CA SER A 48 -2.48 11.67 -4.69
C SER A 48 -2.70 11.12 -3.27
N PRO A 49 -2.60 9.79 -3.06
CA PRO A 49 -2.35 9.26 -1.73
C PRO A 49 -0.98 9.75 -1.22
N ILE A 50 -0.75 9.62 0.08
CA ILE A 50 0.56 9.85 0.69
C ILE A 50 1.17 8.54 1.12
N TRP A 51 2.50 8.43 1.03
CA TRP A 51 3.24 7.43 1.79
C TRP A 51 3.79 8.10 3.05
N ILE A 52 3.84 7.35 4.13
CA ILE A 52 4.31 7.80 5.45
C ILE A 52 5.26 6.74 5.98
N LYS A 53 6.50 7.11 6.30
CA LYS A 53 7.48 6.22 6.90
C LYS A 53 7.29 6.20 8.41
N ILE A 54 6.93 5.06 8.97
CA ILE A 54 6.45 4.97 10.37
C ILE A 54 7.10 3.82 11.15
N SER A 55 6.95 3.87 12.46
CA SER A 55 7.30 2.83 13.43
C SER A 55 6.08 2.49 14.31
N PRO A 56 6.02 1.30 14.94
CA PRO A 56 4.91 0.91 15.81
C PRO A 56 4.59 1.87 16.96
N GLU A 57 5.56 2.66 17.39
CA GLU A 57 5.47 3.60 18.50
C GLU A 57 4.82 4.94 18.10
N ASP A 58 4.80 5.23 16.80
CA ASP A 58 4.37 6.51 16.24
C ASP A 58 2.88 6.77 16.46
N ALA A 59 2.55 8.05 16.61
CA ALA A 59 1.16 8.50 16.71
C ALA A 59 0.34 8.12 15.46
N VAL A 60 0.97 8.15 14.28
CA VAL A 60 0.36 7.72 13.01
C VAL A 60 -0.02 6.25 13.04
N TRP A 61 0.87 5.36 13.48
CA TRP A 61 0.59 3.93 13.60
C TRP A 61 -0.61 3.69 14.51
N LYS A 62 -0.57 4.28 15.71
CA LYS A 62 -1.67 4.19 16.69
C LYS A 62 -2.99 4.69 16.11
N LYS A 63 -2.98 5.78 15.34
CA LYS A 63 -4.19 6.32 14.71
C LYS A 63 -4.71 5.36 13.64
N TRP A 64 -3.87 4.89 12.72
CA TRP A 64 -4.27 3.89 11.73
C TRP A 64 -4.81 2.58 12.34
N SER A 65 -4.23 2.14 13.46
CA SER A 65 -4.69 0.92 14.15
C SER A 65 -5.97 1.08 14.96
N ASN A 66 -6.39 2.30 15.33
CA ASN A 66 -7.50 2.50 16.29
C ASN A 66 -8.60 3.46 15.82
N ASP A 67 -8.39 4.22 14.75
CA ASP A 67 -9.37 5.16 14.18
C ASP A 67 -10.02 4.52 12.93
N PRO A 68 -11.33 4.27 12.90
CA PRO A 68 -11.99 3.61 11.76
C PRO A 68 -11.82 4.33 10.41
N LEU A 69 -11.74 5.66 10.42
CA LEU A 69 -11.54 6.44 9.20
C LEU A 69 -10.15 6.21 8.66
N TRP A 70 -9.12 6.26 9.51
CA TRP A 70 -7.75 5.98 9.10
C TRP A 70 -7.51 4.51 8.75
N ALA A 71 -8.03 3.61 9.57
CA ALA A 71 -7.94 2.17 9.37
C ALA A 71 -8.40 1.78 7.96
N SER A 72 -9.55 2.32 7.54
CA SER A 72 -10.13 2.02 6.23
C SER A 72 -9.51 2.80 5.08
N SER A 73 -8.58 3.71 5.34
CA SER A 73 -7.99 4.62 4.34
C SER A 73 -6.57 4.28 3.95
N GLY A 74 -5.94 3.25 4.53
CA GLY A 74 -4.56 2.92 4.19
C GLY A 74 -4.16 1.47 4.41
N ILE A 75 -3.07 1.10 3.75
CA ILE A 75 -2.42 -0.21 3.82
C ILE A 75 -0.98 -0.02 4.28
N LEU A 76 -0.56 -0.88 5.21
CA LEU A 76 0.79 -0.92 5.73
C LEU A 76 1.64 -1.87 4.88
N PHE A 77 2.83 -1.41 4.50
CA PHE A 77 3.84 -2.20 3.81
C PHE A 77 5.03 -2.40 4.74
N GLU A 78 5.48 -3.64 4.86
CA GLU A 78 6.68 -3.99 5.63
C GLU A 78 7.83 -4.35 4.70
N PHE A 79 9.02 -3.80 4.96
CA PHE A 79 10.23 -4.06 4.20
C PHE A 79 11.37 -4.50 5.14
N ASP A 80 12.41 -5.10 4.57
CA ASP A 80 13.63 -5.39 5.34
C ASP A 80 14.32 -4.08 5.73
N GLU A 81 15.03 -4.08 6.86
CA GLU A 81 15.83 -2.92 7.30
C GLU A 81 16.80 -2.43 6.21
N THR A 82 17.38 -3.37 5.46
CA THR A 82 18.37 -3.07 4.42
C THR A 82 17.77 -2.66 3.08
N ALA A 83 16.44 -2.62 2.96
CA ALA A 83 15.78 -2.21 1.72
C ALA A 83 16.07 -0.73 1.43
N ASP A 84 16.58 -0.46 0.23
CA ASP A 84 16.83 0.90 -0.22
C ASP A 84 15.52 1.68 -0.43
N GLU A 85 15.48 2.91 0.07
CA GLU A 85 14.27 3.75 0.04
C GLU A 85 13.83 4.08 -1.38
N GLN A 86 14.75 4.29 -2.33
CA GLN A 86 14.38 4.55 -3.71
C GLN A 86 13.69 3.33 -4.32
N ASN A 87 14.18 2.12 -4.02
CA ASN A 87 13.52 0.87 -4.43
C ASN A 87 12.16 0.68 -3.78
N ILE A 88 12.00 1.01 -2.49
CA ILE A 88 10.70 1.00 -1.80
C ILE A 88 9.72 1.93 -2.50
N LEU A 89 10.10 3.19 -2.71
CA LEU A 89 9.23 4.19 -3.32
C LEU A 89 8.91 3.86 -4.78
N ALA A 90 9.87 3.31 -5.54
CA ALA A 90 9.64 2.82 -6.90
C ALA A 90 8.60 1.68 -6.90
N SER A 91 8.72 0.73 -5.96
CA SER A 91 7.77 -0.37 -5.79
C SER A 91 6.35 0.12 -5.45
N LEU A 92 6.22 1.08 -4.53
CA LEU A 92 4.92 1.66 -4.18
C LEU A 92 4.31 2.43 -5.36
N LYS A 93 5.13 3.18 -6.12
CA LYS A 93 4.69 3.94 -7.29
C LYS A 93 4.27 3.03 -8.44
N ASN A 94 4.91 1.88 -8.61
CA ASN A 94 4.53 0.87 -9.60
C ASN A 94 3.08 0.40 -9.42
N ASN A 95 2.58 0.38 -8.18
CA ASN A 95 1.21 -0.04 -7.88
C ASN A 95 0.15 1.04 -8.13
N ILE A 96 0.52 2.29 -8.48
CA ILE A 96 -0.46 3.34 -8.80
C ILE A 96 -1.39 2.90 -9.93
N THR A 97 -0.86 2.12 -10.87
CA THR A 97 -1.62 1.59 -12.00
C THR A 97 -1.38 0.11 -12.22
N VAL A 98 -2.40 -0.57 -12.75
CA VAL A 98 -2.33 -1.95 -13.19
C VAL A 98 -2.71 -2.05 -14.66
N PHE A 99 -2.22 -3.09 -15.33
CA PHE A 99 -2.71 -3.44 -16.66
C PHE A 99 -3.74 -4.55 -16.54
N SER A 100 -4.76 -4.52 -17.38
CA SER A 100 -5.52 -5.73 -17.69
C SER A 100 -4.80 -6.55 -18.76
N ASP A 101 -5.19 -7.82 -18.89
CA ASP A 101 -4.73 -8.73 -19.94
C ASP A 101 -5.08 -8.28 -21.37
N ASP A 102 -6.09 -7.42 -21.55
CA ASP A 102 -6.40 -6.72 -22.81
C ASP A 102 -5.64 -5.38 -22.99
N HIS A 103 -4.61 -5.14 -22.16
CA HIS A 103 -3.70 -3.99 -22.21
C HIS A 103 -4.31 -2.63 -21.85
N ARG A 104 -5.45 -2.58 -21.16
CA ARG A 104 -5.95 -1.31 -20.58
C ARG A 104 -5.15 -0.96 -19.34
N LEU A 105 -4.78 0.32 -19.22
CA LEU A 105 -4.11 0.87 -18.04
C LEU A 105 -5.16 1.47 -17.11
N LEU A 106 -5.16 1.06 -15.85
CA LEU A 106 -6.16 1.44 -14.86
C LEU A 106 -5.50 2.00 -13.61
N PHE A 107 -6.09 3.04 -13.02
CA PHE A 107 -5.73 3.44 -11.67
C PHE A 107 -6.12 2.36 -10.68
N PHE A 108 -5.18 1.98 -9.84
CA PHE A 108 -5.38 0.94 -8.86
C PHE A 108 -5.17 1.50 -7.46
N ARG A 109 -6.25 1.57 -6.69
CA ARG A 109 -6.23 2.05 -5.30
C ARG A 109 -5.75 0.93 -4.37
N PHE A 110 -4.52 0.45 -4.61
CA PHE A 110 -3.88 -0.62 -3.85
C PHE A 110 -3.79 -0.35 -2.34
N TYR A 111 -3.88 0.93 -1.96
CA TYR A 111 -3.90 1.42 -0.59
C TYR A 111 -5.31 1.40 0.06
N SER A 112 -6.31 0.84 -0.60
CA SER A 112 -7.66 0.68 -0.05
C SER A 112 -7.90 -0.76 0.41
N PRO A 113 -8.16 -1.00 1.71
CA PRO A 113 -8.54 -2.31 2.23
C PRO A 113 -9.73 -2.93 1.49
N ARG A 114 -10.72 -2.12 1.10
CA ARG A 114 -11.88 -2.57 0.32
C ARG A 114 -11.46 -3.09 -1.05
N VAL A 115 -10.65 -2.32 -1.78
CA VAL A 115 -10.17 -2.73 -3.11
C VAL A 115 -9.33 -4.01 -3.00
N LEU A 116 -8.44 -4.10 -2.01
CA LEU A 116 -7.70 -5.34 -1.76
C LEU A 116 -8.63 -6.52 -1.50
N SER A 117 -9.61 -6.38 -0.60
CA SER A 117 -10.55 -7.47 -0.29
C SER A 117 -11.33 -7.99 -1.50
N MET A 118 -11.55 -7.14 -2.51
CA MET A 118 -12.24 -7.48 -3.75
C MET A 118 -11.33 -8.20 -4.75
N VAL A 119 -10.07 -7.77 -4.90
CA VAL A 119 -9.17 -8.33 -5.91
C VAL A 119 -8.46 -9.61 -5.44
N LEU A 120 -8.16 -9.73 -4.15
CA LEU A 120 -7.36 -10.84 -3.61
C LEU A 120 -7.93 -12.23 -3.85
N PRO A 121 -9.25 -12.48 -3.79
CA PRO A 121 -9.81 -13.78 -4.13
C PRO A 121 -9.50 -14.23 -5.58
N ASN A 122 -9.17 -13.29 -6.46
CA ASN A 122 -8.85 -13.54 -7.86
C ASN A 122 -7.34 -13.57 -8.14
N PHE A 123 -6.50 -13.32 -7.13
CA PHE A 123 -5.05 -13.23 -7.29
C PHE A 123 -4.38 -14.59 -7.07
N ASN A 124 -3.50 -14.97 -8.00
CA ASN A 124 -2.55 -16.05 -7.80
C ASN A 124 -1.27 -15.54 -7.11
N GLU A 125 -0.34 -16.45 -6.80
CA GLU A 125 0.94 -16.09 -6.16
C GLU A 125 1.74 -15.05 -6.95
N GLY A 126 1.72 -15.10 -8.28
CA GLY A 126 2.39 -14.13 -9.14
C GLY A 126 1.76 -12.73 -9.06
N ASN A 127 0.43 -12.66 -8.95
CA ASN A 127 -0.28 -11.39 -8.72
C ASN A 127 0.06 -10.84 -7.33
N ILE A 128 0.07 -11.69 -6.29
CA ILE A 128 0.43 -11.29 -4.93
C ILE A 128 1.88 -10.79 -4.88
N ALA A 129 2.82 -11.51 -5.49
CA ALA A 129 4.23 -11.09 -5.57
C ALA A 129 4.37 -9.73 -6.29
N SER A 130 3.62 -9.51 -7.38
CA SER A 130 3.63 -8.24 -8.11
C SER A 130 3.03 -7.09 -7.29
N LEU A 131 1.95 -7.35 -6.55
CA LEU A 131 1.32 -6.39 -5.64
C LEU A 131 2.26 -6.00 -4.49
N CYS A 132 2.92 -6.99 -3.87
CA CYS A 132 3.88 -6.75 -2.80
C CYS A 132 5.15 -6.05 -3.30
N GLY A 133 5.57 -6.35 -4.54
CA GLY A 133 6.80 -5.84 -5.12
C GLY A 133 8.01 -6.19 -4.25
N VAL A 134 8.65 -5.17 -3.66
CA VAL A 134 9.79 -5.38 -2.75
C VAL A 134 9.43 -5.50 -1.27
N ALA A 135 8.14 -5.43 -0.92
CA ALA A 135 7.69 -5.63 0.45
C ALA A 135 7.79 -7.11 0.87
N ASN A 136 8.08 -7.34 2.15
CA ASN A 136 7.89 -8.63 2.81
C ASN A 136 6.42 -9.02 2.83
N ARG A 137 5.58 -8.06 3.20
CA ARG A 137 4.14 -8.25 3.36
C ARG A 137 3.40 -6.94 3.33
N ILE A 138 2.11 -7.05 3.11
CA ILE A 138 1.14 -5.96 3.23
C ILE A 138 0.09 -6.31 4.29
N SER A 139 -0.32 -5.32 5.08
CA SER A 139 -1.27 -5.51 6.17
C SER A 139 -2.37 -4.47 6.15
N ILE A 140 -3.60 -4.89 6.48
CA ILE A 140 -4.69 -3.98 6.80
C ILE A 140 -4.66 -3.63 8.29
N SER A 141 -5.42 -2.60 8.68
CA SER A 141 -5.55 -2.24 10.09
C SER A 141 -6.21 -3.39 10.86
N PRO A 142 -5.76 -3.70 12.10
CA PRO A 142 -6.37 -4.72 12.94
C PRO A 142 -7.88 -4.53 13.18
N LEU A 143 -8.37 -3.28 13.10
CA LEU A 143 -9.81 -2.97 13.19
C LEU A 143 -10.65 -3.57 12.05
N LEU A 144 -10.01 -3.95 10.95
CA LEU A 144 -10.69 -4.37 9.72
C LEU A 144 -10.54 -5.86 9.45
N THR A 145 -9.74 -6.58 10.23
CA THR A 145 -9.47 -8.01 10.03
C THR A 145 -10.75 -8.84 10.01
N GLN A 146 -11.67 -8.58 10.95
CA GLN A 146 -12.96 -9.30 10.97
C GLN A 146 -13.88 -8.93 9.80
N LEU A 147 -13.77 -7.70 9.28
CA LEU A 147 -14.62 -7.22 8.19
C LEU A 147 -14.20 -7.82 6.84
N TYR A 148 -12.90 -7.87 6.57
CA TYR A 148 -12.39 -8.32 5.26
C TYR A 148 -11.87 -9.76 5.26
N GLY A 149 -11.76 -10.41 6.42
CA GLY A 149 -11.38 -11.82 6.52
C GLY A 149 -9.89 -12.10 6.28
N PHE A 150 -9.03 -11.08 6.25
CA PHE A 150 -7.57 -11.22 6.23
C PHE A 150 -6.93 -10.12 7.07
N GLU A 151 -5.72 -10.37 7.57
CA GLU A 151 -4.94 -9.39 8.34
C GLU A 151 -3.75 -8.88 7.53
N HIS A 152 -3.01 -9.83 6.94
CA HIS A 152 -1.82 -9.57 6.16
C HIS A 152 -1.69 -10.57 5.00
N ILE A 153 -0.82 -10.24 4.06
CA ILE A 153 -0.50 -11.03 2.88
C ILE A 153 1.01 -11.04 2.76
N GLU A 154 1.59 -12.23 2.86
CA GLU A 154 3.02 -12.44 2.69
C GLU A 154 3.37 -12.40 1.20
N ASN A 155 4.51 -11.82 0.87
CA ASN A 155 5.08 -11.90 -0.47
C ASN A 155 5.59 -13.33 -0.68
N PRO A 156 5.02 -14.11 -1.62
CA PRO A 156 5.42 -15.50 -1.82
C PRO A 156 6.77 -15.63 -2.54
N SER A 157 7.35 -14.52 -3.02
CA SER A 157 8.60 -14.55 -3.79
C SER A 157 9.84 -14.48 -2.91
N ASP A 158 10.76 -15.43 -3.09
CA ASP A 158 12.11 -15.38 -2.53
C ASP A 158 12.93 -14.21 -3.10
N GLU A 159 12.66 -13.82 -4.35
CA GLU A 159 13.33 -12.74 -5.06
C GLU A 159 12.40 -11.53 -5.21
N LYS A 160 12.36 -10.70 -4.18
CA LYS A 160 11.63 -9.43 -4.12
C LYS A 160 12.02 -8.50 -5.26
N LYS A 161 11.11 -8.29 -6.21
CA LYS A 161 11.31 -7.47 -7.41
C LYS A 161 10.06 -6.67 -7.74
N VAL A 162 10.28 -5.53 -8.37
CA VAL A 162 9.18 -4.72 -8.91
C VAL A 162 8.77 -5.32 -10.24
N ASN A 163 7.54 -5.86 -10.29
CA ASN A 163 6.91 -6.36 -11.51
C ASN A 163 5.59 -5.63 -11.73
N GLN A 164 5.22 -5.40 -12.98
CA GLN A 164 3.93 -4.82 -13.30
C GLN A 164 2.83 -5.82 -12.99
N LEU A 165 1.87 -5.43 -12.14
CA LEU A 165 0.69 -6.23 -11.86
C LEU A 165 -0.24 -6.21 -13.09
N ILE A 166 -0.58 -7.41 -13.55
CA ILE A 166 -1.57 -7.66 -14.61
C ILE A 166 -2.78 -8.34 -13.97
N ILE A 167 -3.98 -7.84 -14.25
CA ILE A 167 -5.26 -8.39 -13.81
C ILE A 167 -6.08 -8.88 -15.01
N THR A 168 -7.12 -9.67 -14.77
CA THR A 168 -8.01 -10.10 -15.86
C THR A 168 -8.91 -8.95 -16.32
N THR A 169 -9.39 -9.03 -17.56
CA THR A 169 -10.36 -8.08 -18.12
C THR A 169 -11.63 -7.99 -17.26
N GLU A 170 -12.11 -9.10 -16.69
CA GLU A 170 -13.30 -9.13 -15.84
C GLU A 170 -13.07 -8.36 -14.54
N LEU A 171 -11.91 -8.55 -13.89
CA LEU A 171 -11.58 -7.83 -12.67
C LEU A 171 -11.36 -6.34 -12.93
N ALA A 172 -10.81 -6.00 -14.10
CA ALA A 172 -10.70 -4.63 -14.56
C ALA A 172 -12.08 -3.96 -14.73
N GLU A 173 -13.08 -4.67 -15.24
CA GLU A 173 -14.46 -4.17 -15.35
C GLU A 173 -15.11 -3.98 -13.97
N GLU A 174 -14.89 -4.92 -13.04
CA GLU A 174 -15.40 -4.81 -11.66
C GLU A 174 -14.79 -3.60 -10.92
N LEU A 175 -13.51 -3.28 -11.16
CA LEU A 175 -12.87 -2.09 -10.59
C LEU A 175 -13.43 -0.76 -11.13
N LEU A 176 -14.07 -0.79 -12.30
CA LEU A 176 -14.65 0.39 -12.95
C LEU A 176 -16.14 0.59 -12.66
N SER A 177 -16.84 -0.43 -12.16
CA SER A 177 -18.26 -0.40 -11.80
C SER A 177 -18.52 0.23 -10.43
#